data_AF-A0A085MZC2-F1
#
_entry.id   AF-A0A085MZC2-F1
#
_cell.length_a   1.000
_cell.length_b   1.000
_cell.length_c   1.000
_cell.angle_alpha   90.00
_cell.angle_beta   90.00
_cell.angle_gamma   90.00
#
_symmetry.space_group_name_H-M   'P 1'
#
loop_
_entity.id
_entity.type
_entity.pdbx_description
1 polymer ?
#
loop_
_entity_poly.entity_id
_entity_poly.type
_entity_poly.pdbx_seq_one_letter_code
_entity_poly.pdbx_strand_id
1 'polypeptide(L)'
;MERLLKPDKLDVDPNSPSAALEWRHWRATFENFLAALPPNAVDAKALLINHVSPRIFSTLAGSSSYEDAMQTLKEMFEKPVNEVHARHRLATRKQLAVTGRLLTSVESAECSFKAVSASQYQEELVRDAFVSGLQSQTIRQRLLESKACDLASLLDIARVLDSAQKSVETYLVPMRADTTVASTGPEDRRELDNASALEEPCAALAMKKTRCFFCGLSKHERTLCPARDAVCRRCTTRSRRFSREDMAFIWSEVQRLLNEGVIEHSNSPWRAQVLVARDEKRKSRLVIDYFQTIHRFTLQDSYPLPRIDSLAHSLAKYRFFSSIDLKSAYHQVPLHPQDKPFTAFEAAGGLYQFTRVPFGVTNGVACFQRIIDLFIKDEHLEGTFAYLDDITVCGSTQAEHDKNLENFLKAAQRWNFTLNKDKCTFSTRKLRILGYEIENGEIRPDPTRLQPLRDLPVPKDKKSLQRTLGLFAYYSQWIFNYSTKLLKRDIEKSAVQAIDESLPFEVETDASEVALAAVLNQLGKPVAFFSRTLQPHERRYAAVEKEAQAVVEAVRH
;
A
#
# COMPACT_ATOMS: atom_id res chain seq x y z
N MET A 1 -10.90 49.06 51.66
CA MET A 1 -9.81 49.65 50.86
C MET A 1 -8.86 48.54 50.49
N GLU A 2 -9.18 47.81 49.43
CA GLU A 2 -8.22 46.87 48.84
C GLU A 2 -7.06 47.70 48.27
N ARG A 3 -5.84 47.38 48.69
CA ARG A 3 -4.62 48.00 48.16
C ARG A 3 -4.55 47.66 46.67
N LEU A 4 -4.92 48.61 45.82
CA LEU A 4 -4.63 48.56 44.40
C LEU A 4 -3.12 48.35 44.23
N LEU A 5 -2.73 47.24 43.63
CA LEU A 5 -1.34 46.99 43.24
C LEU A 5 -0.98 48.03 42.19
N LYS A 6 -0.22 49.04 42.61
CA LYS A 6 0.33 50.05 41.71
C LYS A 6 1.29 49.33 40.75
N PRO A 7 1.12 49.47 39.42
CA PRO A 7 2.02 48.84 38.47
C PRO A 7 3.43 49.41 38.64
N ASP A 8 4.43 48.53 38.65
CA ASP A 8 5.84 48.91 38.67
C ASP A 8 6.21 49.69 37.39
N LYS A 9 7.35 50.37 37.41
CA LYS A 9 7.82 51.13 36.25
C LYS A 9 8.27 50.17 35.15
N LEU A 10 7.76 50.33 33.93
CA LEU A 10 8.22 49.55 32.78
C LEU A 10 9.65 49.99 32.41
N ASP A 11 10.64 49.14 32.68
CA ASP A 11 12.06 49.36 32.37
C ASP A 11 12.72 48.10 31.80
N VAL A 12 12.09 47.52 30.78
CA VAL A 12 12.54 46.29 30.12
C VAL A 12 13.29 46.66 28.84
N ASP A 13 14.42 46.00 28.57
CA ASP A 13 15.12 46.13 27.28
C ASP A 13 14.31 45.43 26.18
N PRO A 14 13.87 46.12 25.12
CA PRO A 14 13.11 45.53 24.00
C PRO A 14 13.83 44.40 23.26
N ASN A 15 15.15 44.23 23.46
CA ASN A 15 15.93 43.16 22.84
C ASN A 15 16.16 41.94 23.75
N SER A 16 15.68 41.97 24.99
CA SER A 16 15.76 40.82 25.90
C SER A 16 14.87 39.65 25.43
N PRO A 17 15.29 38.39 25.56
CA PRO A 17 14.45 37.22 25.27
C PRO A 17 13.21 37.11 26.17
N SER A 18 13.20 37.73 27.35
CA SER A 18 12.03 37.78 28.26
C SER A 18 11.10 38.97 28.01
N ALA A 19 11.47 39.90 27.12
CA ALA A 19 10.83 41.20 26.98
C ALA A 19 9.32 41.12 26.67
N ALA A 20 8.91 40.18 25.82
CA ALA A 20 7.51 39.99 25.45
C ALA A 20 6.65 39.45 26.61
N LEU A 21 7.21 38.58 27.45
CA LEU A 21 6.50 38.00 28.60
C LEU A 21 6.31 39.06 29.70
N GLU A 22 7.37 39.80 30.01
CA GLU A 22 7.36 40.88 31.00
C GLU A 22 6.44 42.03 30.58
N TRP A 23 6.43 42.39 29.30
CA TRP A 23 5.50 43.36 28.72
C TRP A 23 4.04 42.95 28.89
N ARG A 24 3.68 41.70 28.55
CA ARG A 24 2.29 41.21 28.69
C ARG A 24 1.82 41.23 30.14
N HIS A 25 2.69 40.81 31.06
CA HIS A 25 2.40 40.86 32.49
C HIS A 25 2.20 42.29 32.98
N TRP A 26 3.10 43.20 32.59
CA TRP A 26 3.01 44.61 32.95
C TRP A 26 1.75 45.28 32.38
N ARG A 27 1.44 45.03 31.10
CA ARG A 27 0.25 45.56 30.42
C ARG A 27 -1.02 45.12 31.12
N ALA A 28 -1.15 43.83 31.45
CA ALA A 28 -2.32 43.32 32.16
C ALA A 28 -2.47 43.98 33.56
N THR A 29 -1.34 44.18 34.25
CA THR A 29 -1.32 44.86 35.56
C THR A 29 -1.73 46.33 35.44
N PHE A 30 -1.27 47.02 34.40
CA PHE A 30 -1.60 48.41 34.13
C PHE A 30 -3.06 48.61 33.68
N GLU A 31 -3.58 47.74 32.82
CA GLU A 31 -4.98 47.75 32.39
C GLU A 31 -5.93 47.46 33.57
N ASN A 32 -5.59 46.50 34.45
CA ASN A 32 -6.33 46.24 35.69
C ASN A 32 -6.30 47.45 36.65
N PHE A 33 -5.16 48.14 36.73
CA PHE A 33 -5.02 49.36 37.52
C PHE A 33 -5.89 50.50 36.97
N LEU A 34 -5.95 50.70 35.66
CA LEU A 34 -6.83 51.68 35.03
C LEU A 34 -8.32 51.35 35.23
N ALA A 35 -8.70 50.08 35.11
CA ALA A 35 -10.09 49.64 35.26
C ALA A 35 -10.65 49.85 36.68
N ALA A 36 -9.77 49.90 37.68
CA ALA A 36 -10.16 50.11 39.08
C ALA A 36 -10.19 51.60 39.49
N LEU A 37 -9.80 52.53 38.61
CA LEU A 37 -9.93 53.96 38.84
C LEU A 37 -11.34 54.45 38.45
N PRO A 38 -11.90 55.45 39.15
CA PRO A 38 -13.20 56.01 38.79
C PRO A 38 -13.14 56.63 37.37
N PRO A 39 -14.18 56.42 36.53
CA PRO A 39 -14.21 56.92 35.16
C PRO A 39 -14.07 58.45 35.14
N ASN A 40 -13.18 58.96 34.26
CA ASN A 40 -12.85 60.38 34.06
C ASN A 40 -12.03 61.10 35.16
N ALA A 41 -11.42 60.38 36.11
CA ALA A 41 -10.64 61.03 37.17
C ALA A 41 -9.24 61.49 36.74
N VAL A 42 -8.61 60.84 35.76
CA VAL A 42 -7.20 61.11 35.37
C VAL A 42 -6.98 60.81 33.88
N ASP A 43 -6.14 61.60 33.21
CA ASP A 43 -5.68 61.32 31.84
C ASP A 43 -4.82 60.04 31.81
N ALA A 44 -5.32 59.00 31.12
CA ALA A 44 -4.67 57.70 30.98
C ALA A 44 -3.28 57.79 30.33
N LYS A 45 -3.05 58.78 29.45
CA LYS A 45 -1.76 58.99 28.81
C LYS A 45 -0.73 59.58 29.77
N ALA A 46 -1.14 60.55 30.59
CA ALA A 46 -0.28 61.13 31.62
C ALA A 46 0.13 60.07 32.67
N LEU A 47 -0.80 59.18 33.02
CA LEU A 47 -0.52 58.01 33.87
C LEU A 47 0.46 57.04 33.22
N LEU A 48 0.27 56.71 31.94
CA LEU A 48 1.19 55.86 31.19
C LEU A 48 2.63 56.41 31.19
N ILE A 49 2.79 57.71 30.93
CA ILE A 49 4.11 58.38 30.92
C ILE A 49 4.82 58.26 32.28
N ASN A 50 4.10 58.38 33.38
CA ASN A 50 4.67 58.29 34.73
C ASN A 50 5.14 56.88 35.11
N HIS A 51 4.61 55.86 34.44
CA HIS A 51 4.90 54.45 34.72
C HIS A 51 5.87 53.82 33.71
N VAL A 52 6.52 54.63 32.87
CA VAL A 52 7.45 54.19 31.84
C VAL A 52 8.85 54.78 32.06
N SER A 53 9.92 54.04 31.76
CA SER A 53 11.29 54.53 31.93
C SER A 53 11.66 55.63 30.92
N PRO A 54 12.64 56.51 31.24
CA PRO A 54 13.05 57.59 30.34
C PRO A 54 13.50 57.10 28.95
N ARG A 55 13.98 55.85 28.85
CA ARG A 55 14.43 55.22 27.59
C ARG A 55 13.27 54.87 26.67
N ILE A 56 12.12 54.54 27.24
CA ILE A 56 10.89 54.20 26.52
C ILE A 56 10.01 55.46 26.37
N PHE A 57 10.17 56.46 27.23
CA PHE A 57 9.49 57.75 27.08
C PHE A 57 9.89 58.49 25.80
N SER A 58 11.15 58.41 25.38
CA SER A 58 11.65 59.09 24.18
C SER A 58 10.96 58.64 22.89
N THR A 59 10.52 57.38 22.83
CA THR A 59 9.76 56.82 21.70
C THR A 59 8.26 57.11 21.80
N LEU A 60 7.74 57.36 23.01
CA LEU A 60 6.35 57.74 23.25
C LEU A 60 6.06 59.23 23.09
N ALA A 61 7.08 60.09 23.16
CA ALA A 61 6.93 61.55 23.12
C ALA A 61 6.22 62.07 21.85
N GLY A 62 6.22 61.31 20.76
CA GLY A 62 5.52 61.65 19.51
C GLY A 62 4.07 61.15 19.39
N SER A 63 3.60 60.29 20.31
CA SER A 63 2.24 59.73 20.25
C SER A 63 1.19 60.78 20.62
N SER A 64 0.05 60.76 19.93
CA SER A 64 -1.02 61.76 20.14
C SER A 64 -2.02 61.33 21.22
N SER A 65 -2.39 60.06 21.27
CA SER A 65 -3.38 59.48 22.20
C SER A 65 -2.79 58.36 23.07
N TYR A 66 -3.56 57.93 24.08
CA TYR A 66 -3.21 56.75 24.90
C TYR A 66 -3.17 55.46 24.07
N GLU A 67 -4.10 55.29 23.13
CA GLU A 67 -4.17 54.11 22.26
C GLU A 67 -2.96 54.03 21.33
N ASP A 68 -2.53 55.17 20.78
CA ASP A 68 -1.35 55.30 19.91
C ASP A 68 -0.05 54.98 20.67
N ALA A 69 0.07 55.49 21.90
CA ALA A 69 1.17 55.16 22.81
C ALA A 69 1.22 53.66 23.13
N MET A 70 0.07 53.04 23.40
CA MET A 70 -0.04 51.63 23.74
C MET A 70 0.28 50.73 22.53
N GLN A 71 -0.14 51.14 21.33
CA GLN A 71 0.19 50.44 20.09
C GLN A 71 1.69 50.51 19.79
N THR A 72 2.33 51.67 19.99
CA THR A 72 3.78 51.84 19.84
C THR A 72 4.57 50.94 20.80
N LEU A 73 4.14 50.83 22.06
CA LEU A 73 4.74 49.91 23.03
C LEU A 73 4.54 48.45 22.64
N LYS A 74 3.34 48.10 22.17
CA LYS A 74 3.03 46.76 21.69
C LYS A 74 3.94 46.35 20.53
N GLU A 75 4.15 47.22 19.55
CA GLU A 75 5.04 46.96 18.40
C GLU A 75 6.52 46.86 18.79
N MET A 76 6.92 47.52 19.88
CA MET A 76 8.29 47.50 20.39
C MET A 76 8.62 46.22 21.16
N PHE A 77 7.67 45.72 21.97
CA PHE A 77 7.86 44.57 22.86
C PHE A 77 7.32 43.24 22.28
N GLU A 78 6.27 43.28 21.46
CA GLU A 78 5.75 42.12 20.75
C GLU A 78 6.27 42.12 19.30
N LYS A 79 7.50 41.61 19.11
CA LYS A 79 8.05 41.42 17.77
C LYS A 79 7.20 40.38 17.02
N PRO A 80 6.74 40.65 15.78
CA PRO A 80 6.03 39.66 15.00
C PRO A 80 6.92 38.44 14.77
N VAL A 81 6.38 37.24 14.96
CA VAL A 81 7.11 36.00 14.69
C VAL A 81 7.36 35.94 13.20
N ASN A 82 8.63 35.83 12.79
CA ASN A 82 8.94 35.58 11.39
C ASN A 82 8.46 34.18 11.01
N GLU A 83 7.31 34.12 10.34
CA GLU A 83 6.67 32.86 9.92
C GLU A 83 7.57 32.05 9.00
N VAL A 84 8.31 32.70 8.10
CA VAL A 84 9.24 32.05 7.18
C VAL A 84 10.35 31.34 7.97
N HIS A 85 10.87 31.98 9.01
CA HIS A 85 11.86 31.39 9.90
C HIS A 85 11.29 30.25 10.75
N ALA A 86 10.07 30.39 11.27
CA ALA A 86 9.41 29.32 12.01
C ALA A 86 9.16 28.07 11.13
N ARG A 87 8.68 28.28 9.90
CA ARG A 87 8.43 27.21 8.91
C ARG A 87 9.73 26.56 8.43
N HIS A 88 10.78 27.34 8.18
CA HIS A 88 12.10 26.81 7.84
C HIS A 88 12.67 25.93 8.95
N ARG A 89 12.56 26.37 10.22
CA ARG A 89 12.99 25.56 11.37
C ARG A 89 12.20 24.25 11.48
N LEU A 90 10.90 24.26 11.16
CA LEU A 90 10.08 23.05 11.15
C LEU A 90 10.50 22.10 10.01
N ALA A 91 10.69 22.62 8.80
CA ALA A 91 11.05 21.84 7.62
C ALA A 91 12.45 21.20 7.71
N THR A 92 13.37 21.82 8.44
CA THR A 92 14.76 21.35 8.60
C THR A 92 15.00 20.52 9.85
N ARG A 93 13.96 20.27 10.68
CA ARG A 93 14.09 19.39 11.85
C ARG A 93 14.46 17.98 11.42
N LYS A 94 15.51 17.45 12.04
CA LYS A 94 15.90 16.04 11.93
C LYS A 94 15.39 15.28 13.16
N GLN A 95 14.89 14.08 12.93
CA GLN A 95 14.46 13.18 14.00
C GLN A 95 15.67 12.72 14.82
N LEU A 96 15.59 12.86 16.15
CA LEU A 96 16.61 12.34 17.06
C LEU A 96 16.36 10.86 17.30
N ALA A 97 17.43 10.07 17.46
CA ALA A 97 17.37 8.60 17.55
C ALA A 97 16.68 8.05 18.81
N VAL A 98 16.32 8.91 19.77
CA VAL A 98 15.71 8.50 21.03
C VAL A 98 14.23 8.89 21.00
N THR A 99 13.38 7.86 21.01
CA THR A 99 11.91 7.88 21.07
C THR A 99 11.21 8.51 19.86
N GLY A 100 10.47 7.68 19.12
CA GLY A 100 9.58 8.03 18.00
C GLY A 100 8.37 8.88 18.39
N ARG A 101 8.58 9.94 19.17
CA ARG A 101 7.55 10.93 19.48
C ARG A 101 7.80 12.19 18.68
N LEU A 102 7.49 12.14 17.38
CA LEU A 102 7.15 13.35 16.63
C LEU A 102 5.81 13.93 17.11
N LEU A 103 4.99 13.10 17.77
CA LEU A 103 3.64 13.42 18.27
C LEU A 103 3.56 14.37 19.48
N THR A 104 4.60 14.60 20.29
CA THR A 104 4.47 15.50 21.46
C THR A 104 4.63 17.00 21.17
N SER A 105 4.97 17.41 19.94
CA SER A 105 5.17 18.85 19.64
C SER A 105 4.06 19.52 18.85
N VAL A 106 3.04 18.76 18.39
CA VAL A 106 1.84 19.35 17.77
C VAL A 106 0.76 19.63 18.81
N GLU A 107 0.78 18.95 19.97
CA GLU A 107 -0.14 19.18 21.09
C GLU A 107 0.28 20.32 22.04
N SER A 108 1.42 20.98 21.83
CA SER A 108 1.98 21.97 22.79
C SER A 108 2.03 23.42 22.33
N ALA A 109 1.25 23.80 21.30
CA ALA A 109 0.99 25.21 21.03
C ALA A 109 -0.45 25.36 20.54
N GLU A 110 -1.07 26.49 20.89
CA GLU A 110 -2.42 26.95 20.53
C GLU A 110 -2.62 27.04 19.01
N CYS A 111 -2.53 25.91 18.30
CA CYS A 111 -2.64 25.85 16.85
C CYS A 111 -4.11 25.76 16.48
N SER A 112 -4.69 26.90 16.08
CA SER A 112 -5.99 26.95 15.42
C SER A 112 -5.87 26.36 14.01
N PHE A 113 -5.95 25.03 13.88
CA PHE A 113 -5.94 24.36 12.59
C PHE A 113 -7.13 24.84 11.75
N LYS A 114 -6.86 25.43 10.59
CA LYS A 114 -7.86 25.82 9.60
C LYS A 114 -7.74 24.88 8.40
N ALA A 115 -8.89 24.40 7.89
CA ALA A 115 -8.91 23.67 6.64
C ALA A 115 -8.55 24.64 5.50
N VAL A 116 -7.48 24.34 4.77
CA VAL A 116 -6.94 25.21 3.71
C VAL A 116 -6.66 24.39 2.45
N SER A 117 -6.89 24.97 1.26
CA SER A 117 -6.54 24.31 0.00
C SER A 117 -5.11 24.65 -0.41
N ALA A 118 -4.44 23.71 -1.10
CA ALA A 118 -3.09 23.94 -1.64
C ALA A 118 -3.02 25.14 -2.60
N SER A 119 -4.12 25.47 -3.29
CA SER A 119 -4.23 26.66 -4.15
C SER A 119 -4.20 27.98 -3.38
N GLN A 120 -4.73 28.00 -2.15
CA GLN A 120 -4.80 29.21 -1.34
C GLN A 120 -3.42 29.61 -0.77
N TYR A 121 -2.52 28.64 -0.56
CA TYR A 121 -1.20 28.84 0.03
C TYR A 121 -0.04 28.55 -0.93
N GLN A 122 -0.33 28.45 -2.23
CA GLN A 122 0.67 28.08 -3.24
C GLN A 122 1.90 28.99 -3.21
N GLU A 123 1.68 30.31 -3.15
CA GLU A 123 2.77 31.29 -3.17
C GLU A 123 3.64 31.20 -1.90
N GLU A 124 3.02 30.98 -0.74
CA GLU A 124 3.72 30.80 0.53
C GLU A 124 4.53 29.49 0.56
N LEU A 125 3.98 28.39 0.04
CA LEU A 125 4.69 27.12 -0.05
C LEU A 125 5.89 27.21 -1.01
N VAL A 126 5.72 27.88 -2.14
CA VAL A 126 6.82 28.12 -3.10
C VAL A 126 7.90 29.00 -2.47
N ARG A 127 7.51 30.03 -1.71
CA ARG A 127 8.44 30.87 -0.94
C ARG A 127 9.23 30.08 0.09
N ASP A 128 8.56 29.25 0.88
CA ASP A 128 9.19 28.46 1.94
C ASP A 128 10.14 27.39 1.36
N ALA A 129 9.75 26.79 0.23
CA ALA A 129 10.59 25.87 -0.55
C ALA A 129 11.81 26.58 -1.16
N PHE A 130 11.64 27.80 -1.68
CA PHE A 130 12.73 28.63 -2.19
C PHE A 130 13.76 28.91 -1.08
N VAL A 131 13.32 29.46 0.06
CA VAL A 131 14.22 29.80 1.18
C VAL A 131 14.92 28.54 1.73
N SER A 132 14.20 27.44 1.89
CA SER A 132 14.78 26.20 2.43
C SER A 132 15.72 25.52 1.44
N GLY A 133 15.43 25.63 0.14
CA GLY A 133 16.20 25.02 -0.96
C GLY A 133 17.45 25.80 -1.38
N LEU A 134 17.69 27.00 -0.84
CA LEU A 134 18.89 27.78 -1.15
C LEU A 134 20.17 27.05 -0.72
N GLN A 135 21.13 26.96 -1.64
CA GLN A 135 22.44 26.36 -1.39
C GLN A 135 23.34 27.25 -0.52
N SER A 136 23.25 28.57 -0.70
CA SER A 136 24.03 29.55 0.06
C SER A 136 23.44 29.75 1.47
N GLN A 137 24.18 29.30 2.47
CA GLN A 137 23.84 29.47 3.89
C GLN A 137 23.73 30.95 4.28
N THR A 138 24.63 31.77 3.75
CA THR A 138 24.72 33.20 4.06
C THR A 138 23.51 33.97 3.52
N ILE A 139 23.12 33.71 2.27
CA ILE A 139 21.92 34.34 1.68
C ILE A 139 20.67 33.88 2.42
N ARG A 140 20.55 32.57 2.70
CA ARG A 140 19.43 32.05 3.47
C ARG A 140 19.32 32.71 4.85
N GLN A 141 20.41 32.85 5.59
CA GLN A 141 20.39 33.49 6.91
C GLN A 141 19.90 34.95 6.80
N ARG A 142 20.38 35.71 5.81
CA ARG A 142 19.94 37.09 5.58
C ARG A 142 18.45 37.19 5.20
N LEU A 143 17.93 36.23 4.43
CA LEU A 143 16.50 36.18 4.10
C LEU A 143 15.65 35.85 5.33
N LEU A 144 16.12 34.93 6.19
CA LEU A 144 15.45 34.57 7.45
C LEU A 144 15.48 35.70 8.50
N GLU A 145 16.46 36.60 8.42
CA GLU A 145 16.55 37.81 9.25
C GLU A 145 15.71 38.97 8.69
N SER A 146 15.29 38.90 7.42
CA SER A 146 14.53 39.96 6.77
C SER A 146 13.09 40.04 7.28
N LYS A 147 12.51 41.24 7.23
CA LYS A 147 11.08 41.48 7.57
C LYS A 147 10.14 41.18 6.39
N ALA A 148 10.68 40.88 5.20
CA ALA A 148 9.90 40.60 4.00
C ALA A 148 9.22 39.23 4.12
N CYS A 149 7.93 39.18 3.77
CA CYS A 149 7.12 37.96 3.87
C CYS A 149 6.58 37.50 2.50
N ASP A 150 6.71 38.28 1.44
CA ASP A 150 6.23 37.93 0.09
C ASP A 150 7.33 37.27 -0.76
N LEU A 151 6.91 36.40 -1.70
CA LEU A 151 7.83 35.67 -2.57
C LEU A 151 8.65 36.62 -3.46
N ALA A 152 8.00 37.66 -4.00
CA ALA A 152 8.63 38.63 -4.89
C ALA A 152 9.75 39.42 -4.19
N SER A 153 9.49 40.01 -3.03
CA SER A 153 10.51 40.76 -2.29
C SER A 153 11.66 39.87 -1.82
N LEU A 154 11.38 38.65 -1.38
CA LEU A 154 12.45 37.71 -1.00
C LEU A 154 13.31 37.29 -2.19
N LEU A 155 12.72 37.11 -3.37
CA LEU A 155 13.46 36.82 -4.60
C LEU A 155 14.38 37.98 -5.00
N ASP A 156 13.90 39.22 -4.88
CA ASP A 156 14.70 40.40 -5.21
C ASP A 156 15.83 40.62 -4.20
N ILE A 157 15.58 40.45 -2.91
CA ILE A 157 16.64 40.46 -1.88
C ILE A 157 17.67 39.37 -2.17
N ALA A 158 17.23 38.16 -2.52
CA ALA A 158 18.13 37.06 -2.84
C ALA A 158 18.98 37.35 -4.08
N ARG A 159 18.41 37.92 -5.15
CA ARG A 159 19.12 38.33 -6.36
C ARG A 159 20.16 39.41 -6.08
N VAL A 160 19.80 40.41 -5.28
CA VAL A 160 20.72 41.47 -4.88
C VAL A 160 21.88 40.88 -4.10
N LEU A 161 21.62 40.02 -3.11
CA LEU A 161 22.66 39.38 -2.31
C LEU A 161 23.55 38.44 -3.15
N ASP A 162 22.97 37.67 -4.06
CA ASP A 162 23.72 36.78 -4.97
C ASP A 162 24.60 37.58 -5.94
N SER A 163 24.07 38.66 -6.51
CA SER A 163 24.85 39.55 -7.37
C SER A 163 26.01 40.20 -6.60
N ALA A 164 25.77 40.65 -5.37
CA ALA A 164 26.79 41.22 -4.51
C ALA A 164 27.87 40.18 -4.13
N GLN A 165 27.48 38.93 -3.84
CA GLN A 165 28.42 37.84 -3.58
C GLN A 165 29.28 37.53 -4.81
N LYS A 166 28.67 37.42 -6.00
CA LYS A 166 29.40 37.21 -7.27
C LYS A 166 30.36 38.33 -7.59
N SER A 167 29.96 39.58 -7.36
CA SER A 167 30.85 40.73 -7.52
C SER A 167 32.05 40.60 -6.58
N VAL A 168 31.84 40.26 -5.31
CA VAL A 168 32.93 40.04 -4.35
C VAL A 168 33.85 38.87 -4.77
N GLU A 169 33.31 37.75 -5.23
CA GLU A 169 34.10 36.62 -5.74
C GLU A 169 34.97 37.02 -6.94
N THR A 170 34.46 37.89 -7.81
CA THR A 170 35.21 38.41 -8.97
C THR A 170 36.43 39.23 -8.53
N TYR A 171 36.33 39.98 -7.43
CA TYR A 171 37.44 40.77 -6.87
C TYR A 171 38.44 39.94 -6.05
N LEU A 172 38.05 38.75 -5.59
CA LEU A 172 38.89 37.88 -4.76
C LEU A 172 39.74 36.89 -5.56
N VAL A 173 39.61 36.85 -6.90
CA VAL A 173 40.51 36.05 -7.75
C VAL A 173 41.90 36.71 -7.79
N PRO A 174 42.96 36.08 -7.26
CA PRO A 174 44.31 36.57 -7.46
C PRO A 174 44.71 36.31 -8.91
N MET A 175 45.26 37.33 -9.58
CA MET A 175 45.97 37.17 -10.84
C MET A 175 47.00 36.03 -10.72
N ARG A 176 46.81 34.96 -11.50
CA ARG A 176 47.87 34.02 -11.86
C ARG A 176 47.98 33.97 -13.37
N ALA A 177 49.18 34.32 -13.83
CA ALA A 177 49.62 34.30 -15.20
C ALA A 177 49.74 32.87 -15.76
N ASP A 178 49.41 32.77 -17.05
CA ASP A 178 49.92 31.89 -18.11
C ASP A 178 50.35 30.45 -17.77
N THR A 179 49.74 29.46 -18.44
CA THR A 179 50.45 28.67 -19.48
C THR A 179 49.48 27.91 -20.39
N THR A 180 49.88 27.81 -21.65
CA THR A 180 49.40 27.03 -22.81
C THR A 180 48.86 25.62 -22.47
N VAL A 181 47.96 24.98 -23.24
CA VAL A 181 48.07 24.58 -24.65
C VAL A 181 46.66 24.31 -25.21
N ALA A 182 46.37 24.90 -26.37
CA ALA A 182 45.27 24.50 -27.22
C ALA A 182 45.63 23.24 -28.00
N SER A 183 44.77 22.23 -27.96
CA SER A 183 44.74 21.12 -28.92
C SER A 183 43.39 21.11 -29.65
N THR A 184 43.53 21.04 -30.96
CA THR A 184 42.55 21.15 -32.05
C THR A 184 41.70 19.89 -32.24
N GLY A 185 40.43 20.05 -32.63
CA GLY A 185 39.69 19.03 -33.41
C GLY A 185 38.19 18.97 -33.12
N PRO A 186 37.30 18.77 -34.11
CA PRO A 186 36.00 19.44 -34.20
C PRO A 186 34.81 18.59 -33.74
N GLU A 187 33.82 19.24 -33.11
CA GLU A 187 32.48 18.67 -32.90
C GLU A 187 31.51 19.13 -33.99
N ASP A 188 30.88 18.13 -34.59
CA ASP A 188 29.91 18.20 -35.67
C ASP A 188 28.52 18.60 -35.13
N ARG A 189 27.90 19.58 -35.79
CA ARG A 189 26.55 20.07 -35.51
C ARG A 189 25.51 19.04 -35.96
N ARG A 190 24.55 18.67 -35.10
CA ARG A 190 23.16 18.40 -35.51
C ARG A 190 22.15 18.84 -34.45
N GLU A 191 21.39 19.85 -34.85
CA GLU A 191 20.17 20.38 -34.24
C GLU A 191 19.03 19.37 -34.36
N LEU A 192 18.13 19.34 -33.37
CA LEU A 192 16.82 18.70 -33.44
C LEU A 192 15.82 19.69 -32.85
N ASP A 193 15.03 20.31 -33.74
CA ASP A 193 13.87 21.11 -33.39
C ASP A 193 12.55 20.39 -33.72
N ASN A 194 11.67 20.54 -32.75
CA ASN A 194 10.24 20.34 -32.59
C ASN A 194 9.25 20.26 -33.79
N ALA A 195 8.15 19.55 -33.46
CA ALA A 195 6.72 19.83 -33.70
C ALA A 195 6.09 19.69 -35.11
N SER A 196 5.00 18.92 -35.19
CA SER A 196 3.63 19.45 -35.31
C SER A 196 2.58 18.35 -35.42
N ALA A 197 1.37 18.67 -34.93
CA ALA A 197 0.15 17.89 -34.98
C ALA A 197 -0.66 18.22 -36.24
N LEU A 198 -1.41 17.26 -36.77
CA LEU A 198 -2.57 17.48 -37.64
C LEU A 198 -3.65 16.43 -37.34
N GLU A 199 -4.89 16.92 -37.25
CA GLU A 199 -6.15 16.24 -36.97
C GLU A 199 -6.72 15.51 -38.20
N GLU A 200 -7.59 14.52 -38.00
CA GLU A 200 -8.69 14.18 -38.94
C GLU A 200 -9.92 13.56 -38.24
N PRO A 201 -11.15 13.64 -38.83
CA PRO A 201 -12.42 13.40 -38.15
C PRO A 201 -13.22 12.13 -38.57
N CYS A 202 -14.15 11.80 -37.67
CA CYS A 202 -15.32 10.90 -37.61
C CYS A 202 -15.89 10.06 -38.79
N ALA A 203 -16.29 8.83 -38.41
CA ALA A 203 -17.49 8.03 -38.79
C ALA A 203 -17.62 7.32 -40.16
N ALA A 204 -17.62 5.97 -40.11
CA ALA A 204 -18.48 5.12 -40.95
C ALA A 204 -18.81 3.79 -40.24
N LEU A 205 -20.11 3.46 -40.14
CA LEU A 205 -20.63 2.21 -39.58
C LEU A 205 -20.11 0.99 -40.36
N ALA A 206 -19.28 0.16 -39.73
CA ALA A 206 -18.84 -1.11 -40.30
C ALA A 206 -19.88 -2.22 -40.03
N MET A 207 -20.64 -2.59 -41.06
CA MET A 207 -21.35 -3.87 -41.10
C MET A 207 -20.37 -5.00 -40.76
N LYS A 208 -20.66 -5.79 -39.70
CA LYS A 208 -19.83 -6.94 -39.29
C LYS A 208 -19.72 -7.93 -40.45
N LYS A 209 -18.61 -7.90 -41.17
CA LYS A 209 -18.27 -8.91 -42.18
C LYS A 209 -18.24 -10.27 -41.49
N THR A 210 -19.24 -11.11 -41.75
CA THR A 210 -19.24 -12.50 -41.28
C THR A 210 -18.00 -13.19 -41.86
N ARG A 211 -17.12 -13.67 -40.99
CA ARG A 211 -15.91 -14.38 -41.38
C ARG A 211 -16.24 -15.86 -41.60
N CYS A 212 -15.54 -16.51 -42.52
CA CYS A 212 -15.56 -17.95 -42.68
C CYS A 212 -15.02 -18.60 -41.39
N PHE A 213 -15.81 -19.50 -40.81
CA PHE A 213 -15.51 -20.18 -39.55
C PHE A 213 -14.18 -20.96 -39.58
N PHE A 214 -13.75 -21.44 -40.75
CA PHE A 214 -12.62 -22.36 -40.85
C PHE A 214 -11.27 -21.71 -41.14
N CYS A 215 -11.21 -20.72 -42.06
CA CYS A 215 -9.95 -20.03 -42.38
C CYS A 215 -9.89 -18.58 -41.89
N GLY A 216 -10.97 -18.06 -41.29
CA GLY A 216 -11.00 -16.70 -40.72
C GLY A 216 -11.04 -15.55 -41.73
N LEU A 217 -11.05 -15.85 -43.04
CA LEU A 217 -11.24 -14.87 -44.12
C LEU A 217 -12.70 -14.43 -44.24
N SER A 218 -13.04 -13.55 -45.18
CA SER A 218 -14.43 -13.21 -45.51
C SER A 218 -15.25 -14.47 -45.86
N LYS A 219 -16.56 -14.46 -45.61
CA LYS A 219 -17.46 -15.58 -45.94
C LYS A 219 -17.33 -15.96 -47.42
N HIS A 220 -17.08 -17.24 -47.69
CA HIS A 220 -17.02 -17.86 -49.01
C HIS A 220 -17.61 -19.27 -48.93
N GLU A 221 -17.92 -19.86 -50.07
CA GLU A 221 -18.36 -21.25 -50.16
C GLU A 221 -17.25 -22.20 -49.72
N ARG A 222 -17.63 -23.26 -48.99
CA ARG A 222 -16.68 -24.24 -48.40
C ARG A 222 -15.75 -24.85 -49.45
N THR A 223 -16.21 -25.01 -50.67
CA THR A 223 -15.46 -25.55 -51.81
C THR A 223 -14.23 -24.71 -52.17
N LEU A 224 -14.30 -23.39 -51.97
CA LEU A 224 -13.25 -22.43 -52.28
C LEU A 224 -12.40 -22.06 -51.04
N CYS A 225 -12.64 -22.72 -49.90
CA CYS A 225 -11.95 -22.40 -48.67
C CYS A 225 -10.48 -22.86 -48.74
N PRO A 226 -9.49 -21.97 -48.51
CA PRO A 226 -8.08 -22.36 -48.47
C PRO A 226 -7.78 -23.40 -47.37
N ALA A 227 -8.65 -23.48 -46.34
CA ALA A 227 -8.57 -24.47 -45.27
C ALA A 227 -9.37 -25.75 -45.55
N ARG A 228 -9.97 -25.93 -46.74
CA ARG A 228 -10.79 -27.10 -47.08
C ARG A 228 -9.98 -28.39 -47.08
N ASP A 229 -8.85 -28.35 -47.78
CA ASP A 229 -7.95 -29.49 -47.98
C ASP A 229 -6.63 -29.31 -47.19
N ALA A 230 -6.51 -28.23 -46.41
CA ALA A 230 -5.37 -27.98 -45.54
C ALA A 230 -5.43 -28.87 -44.30
N VAL A 231 -4.36 -29.64 -44.06
CA VAL A 231 -4.23 -30.46 -42.85
C VAL A 231 -3.97 -29.54 -41.65
N CYS A 232 -4.94 -29.46 -40.75
CA CYS A 232 -4.84 -28.72 -39.50
C CYS A 232 -3.73 -29.30 -38.61
N ARG A 233 -2.59 -28.62 -38.51
CA ARG A 233 -1.45 -29.01 -37.63
C ARG A 233 -1.80 -29.03 -36.13
N ARG A 234 -2.94 -28.46 -35.74
CA ARG A 234 -3.48 -28.46 -34.37
C ARG A 234 -4.40 -29.66 -34.10
N CYS A 235 -4.91 -30.28 -35.16
CA CYS A 235 -5.78 -31.46 -35.14
C CYS A 235 -4.96 -32.76 -35.30
N THR A 236 -3.71 -32.63 -35.80
CA THR A 236 -2.74 -33.72 -35.96
C THR A 236 -1.59 -33.64 -34.95
N THR A 237 -1.87 -33.26 -33.71
CA THR A 237 -0.84 -33.32 -32.65
C THR A 237 -0.49 -34.79 -32.46
N ARG A 238 0.72 -35.19 -32.89
CA ARG A 238 1.17 -36.58 -32.76
C ARG A 238 1.04 -37.01 -31.31
N SER A 239 0.52 -38.21 -31.08
CA SER A 239 0.45 -38.82 -29.77
C SER A 239 1.80 -38.73 -29.08
N ARG A 240 1.81 -38.29 -27.82
CA ARG A 240 3.06 -38.20 -27.07
C ARG A 240 3.64 -39.61 -26.89
N ARG A 241 4.95 -39.70 -27.01
CA ARG A 241 5.68 -40.93 -26.68
C ARG A 241 5.91 -40.95 -25.19
N PHE A 242 5.50 -42.04 -24.56
CA PHE A 242 5.70 -42.28 -23.14
C PHE A 242 6.74 -43.38 -22.94
N SER A 243 7.43 -43.37 -21.80
CA SER A 243 8.27 -44.50 -21.40
C SER A 243 7.41 -45.74 -21.14
N ARG A 244 8.01 -46.94 -21.09
CA ARG A 244 7.27 -48.17 -20.78
C ARG A 244 6.58 -48.08 -19.41
N GLU A 245 7.26 -47.52 -18.42
CA GLU A 245 6.74 -47.30 -17.06
C GLU A 245 5.55 -46.34 -17.08
N ASP A 246 5.67 -45.20 -17.78
CA ASP A 246 4.59 -44.22 -17.89
C ASP A 246 3.38 -44.78 -18.64
N MET A 247 3.60 -45.60 -19.68
CA MET A 247 2.49 -46.26 -20.37
C MET A 247 1.73 -47.24 -19.47
N ALA A 248 2.46 -48.03 -18.67
CA ALA A 248 1.83 -48.94 -17.70
C ALA A 248 1.02 -48.17 -16.65
N PHE A 249 1.56 -47.05 -16.15
CA PHE A 249 0.85 -46.17 -15.22
C PHE A 249 -0.39 -45.51 -15.84
N ILE A 250 -0.28 -44.98 -17.05
CA ILE A 250 -1.43 -44.37 -17.75
C ILE A 250 -2.51 -45.42 -17.97
N TRP A 251 -2.14 -46.64 -18.39
CA TRP A 251 -3.10 -47.70 -18.62
C TRP A 251 -3.83 -48.09 -17.33
N SER A 252 -3.11 -48.31 -16.22
CA SER A 252 -3.74 -48.68 -14.95
C SER A 252 -4.65 -47.57 -14.40
N GLU A 253 -4.25 -46.31 -14.54
CA GLU A 253 -5.04 -45.17 -14.09
C GLU A 253 -6.29 -44.96 -14.94
N VAL A 254 -6.21 -45.14 -16.26
CA VAL A 254 -7.38 -45.09 -17.15
C VAL A 254 -8.39 -46.19 -16.78
N GLN A 255 -7.93 -47.43 -16.54
CA GLN A 255 -8.81 -48.52 -16.11
C GLN A 255 -9.48 -48.20 -14.77
N ARG A 256 -8.74 -47.63 -13.81
CA ARG A 256 -9.30 -47.19 -12.54
C ARG A 256 -10.42 -46.15 -12.73
N LEU A 257 -10.16 -45.12 -13.55
CA LEU A 257 -11.13 -44.04 -13.82
C LEU A 257 -12.37 -44.54 -14.59
N LEU A 258 -12.21 -45.51 -15.49
CA LEU A 258 -13.33 -46.17 -16.19
C LEU A 258 -14.19 -46.98 -15.21
N ASN A 259 -13.56 -47.77 -14.35
CA ASN A 259 -14.25 -48.58 -13.34
C ASN A 259 -14.99 -47.72 -12.31
N GLU A 260 -14.44 -46.55 -11.96
CA GLU A 260 -15.09 -45.56 -11.10
C GLU A 260 -16.16 -44.73 -11.82
N GLY A 261 -16.31 -44.87 -13.14
CA GLY A 261 -17.27 -44.12 -13.95
C GLY A 261 -16.98 -42.63 -14.07
N VAL A 262 -15.74 -42.19 -13.77
CA VAL A 262 -15.28 -40.80 -13.89
C VAL A 262 -15.04 -40.43 -15.36
N ILE A 263 -14.67 -41.41 -16.18
CA ILE A 263 -14.47 -41.26 -17.62
C ILE A 263 -15.26 -42.32 -18.39
N GLU A 264 -15.55 -42.04 -19.65
CA GLU A 264 -16.21 -42.95 -20.59
C GLU A 264 -15.52 -42.87 -21.97
N HIS A 265 -15.73 -43.87 -22.82
CA HIS A 265 -15.23 -43.83 -24.19
C HIS A 265 -15.88 -42.67 -24.96
N SER A 266 -15.07 -41.98 -25.79
CA SER A 266 -15.51 -40.80 -26.52
C SER A 266 -15.32 -40.95 -28.02
N ASN A 267 -16.23 -40.35 -28.78
CA ASN A 267 -16.13 -40.11 -30.22
C ASN A 267 -16.02 -38.60 -30.52
N SER A 268 -15.55 -37.81 -29.55
CA SER A 268 -15.49 -36.36 -29.65
C SER A 268 -14.54 -35.90 -30.77
N PRO A 269 -14.85 -34.77 -31.43
CA PRO A 269 -13.90 -34.11 -32.33
C PRO A 269 -12.71 -33.47 -31.57
N TRP A 270 -12.78 -33.36 -30.24
CA TRP A 270 -11.71 -32.82 -29.41
C TRP A 270 -10.74 -33.92 -28.97
N ARG A 271 -9.48 -33.53 -28.80
CA ARG A 271 -8.42 -34.45 -28.38
C ARG A 271 -7.33 -33.71 -27.60
N ALA A 272 -7.47 -33.71 -26.28
CA ALA A 272 -6.42 -33.28 -25.37
C ALA A 272 -5.36 -34.38 -25.19
N GLN A 273 -4.17 -34.00 -24.74
CA GLN A 273 -3.07 -34.94 -24.53
C GLN A 273 -2.85 -35.20 -23.04
N VAL A 274 -2.52 -36.44 -22.69
CA VAL A 274 -2.11 -36.81 -21.34
C VAL A 274 -0.65 -36.42 -21.08
N LEU A 275 -0.36 -36.07 -19.83
CA LEU A 275 0.94 -35.86 -19.24
C LEU A 275 1.02 -36.65 -17.92
N VAL A 276 2.22 -37.14 -17.59
CA VAL A 276 2.50 -37.75 -16.30
C VAL A 276 3.33 -36.76 -15.49
N ALA A 277 2.73 -36.16 -14.47
CA ALA A 277 3.44 -35.30 -13.53
C ALA A 277 3.93 -36.15 -12.35
N ARG A 278 5.15 -35.92 -11.89
CA ARG A 278 5.71 -36.60 -10.71
C ARG A 278 5.87 -35.59 -9.58
N ASP A 279 5.36 -35.95 -8.41
CA ASP A 279 5.53 -35.20 -7.16
C ASP A 279 6.96 -35.35 -6.61
N GLU A 280 7.35 -34.56 -5.61
CA GLU A 280 8.66 -34.62 -4.94
C GLU A 280 8.94 -36.02 -4.36
N LYS A 281 7.87 -36.72 -3.94
CA LYS A 281 7.91 -38.11 -3.47
C LYS A 281 7.84 -39.15 -4.59
N ARG A 282 8.11 -38.76 -5.85
CA ARG A 282 7.98 -39.58 -7.08
C ARG A 282 6.58 -40.16 -7.33
N LYS A 283 5.55 -39.68 -6.64
CA LYS A 283 4.17 -40.09 -6.90
C LYS A 283 3.72 -39.56 -8.27
N SER A 284 3.37 -40.45 -9.18
CA SER A 284 2.90 -40.08 -10.52
C SER A 284 1.43 -39.68 -10.49
N ARG A 285 1.07 -38.65 -11.27
CA ARG A 285 -0.30 -38.13 -11.43
C ARG A 285 -0.60 -37.99 -12.91
N LEU A 286 -1.78 -38.45 -13.31
CA LEU A 286 -2.30 -38.25 -14.66
C LEU A 286 -2.83 -36.82 -14.78
N VAL A 287 -2.28 -36.06 -15.73
CA VAL A 287 -2.67 -34.67 -16.00
C VAL A 287 -3.10 -34.57 -17.46
N ILE A 288 -4.20 -33.87 -17.73
CA ILE A 288 -4.68 -33.63 -19.09
C ILE A 288 -4.32 -32.20 -19.49
N ASP A 289 -3.62 -32.06 -20.62
CA ASP A 289 -3.25 -30.78 -21.19
C ASP A 289 -4.34 -30.24 -22.12
N TYR A 290 -5.14 -29.31 -21.59
CA TYR A 290 -6.19 -28.61 -22.32
C TYR A 290 -5.72 -27.30 -22.98
N PHE A 291 -4.44 -26.94 -22.85
CA PHE A 291 -3.92 -25.64 -23.33
C PHE A 291 -4.10 -25.45 -24.84
N GLN A 292 -3.94 -26.52 -25.61
CA GLN A 292 -4.08 -26.48 -27.07
C GLN A 292 -5.52 -26.70 -27.55
N THR A 293 -6.41 -27.15 -26.68
CA THR A 293 -7.81 -27.48 -26.99
C THR A 293 -8.73 -26.39 -26.44
N ILE A 294 -9.47 -26.69 -25.38
CA ILE A 294 -10.63 -25.91 -24.94
C ILE A 294 -10.25 -24.59 -24.29
N HIS A 295 -9.08 -24.48 -23.64
CA HIS A 295 -8.66 -23.24 -22.95
C HIS A 295 -8.62 -22.01 -23.85
N ARG A 296 -8.47 -22.20 -25.17
CA ARG A 296 -8.45 -21.11 -26.15
C ARG A 296 -9.82 -20.59 -26.54
N PHE A 297 -10.87 -21.38 -26.27
CA PHE A 297 -12.22 -21.15 -26.76
C PHE A 297 -13.23 -21.02 -25.61
N THR A 298 -12.88 -21.45 -24.41
CA THR A 298 -13.70 -21.32 -23.21
C THR A 298 -13.79 -19.87 -22.78
N LEU A 299 -15.02 -19.38 -22.62
CA LEU A 299 -15.29 -18.09 -21.98
C LEU A 299 -14.97 -18.21 -20.48
N GLN A 300 -14.18 -17.27 -19.96
CA GLN A 300 -13.76 -17.30 -18.57
C GLN A 300 -14.93 -17.02 -17.62
N ASP A 301 -15.08 -17.89 -16.62
CA ASP A 301 -16.04 -17.71 -15.54
C ASP A 301 -15.43 -16.78 -14.48
N SER A 302 -16.04 -15.60 -14.29
CA SER A 302 -15.57 -14.56 -13.36
C SER A 302 -16.14 -14.72 -11.94
N TYR A 303 -16.45 -15.95 -11.53
CA TYR A 303 -16.91 -16.21 -10.17
C TYR A 303 -15.90 -15.69 -9.13
N PRO A 304 -16.32 -14.86 -8.17
CA PRO A 304 -15.41 -14.24 -7.22
C PRO A 304 -14.94 -15.30 -6.21
N LEU A 305 -13.62 -15.48 -6.11
CA LEU A 305 -13.03 -16.27 -5.04
C LEU A 305 -12.83 -15.38 -3.81
N PRO A 306 -13.10 -15.88 -2.59
CA PRO A 306 -12.87 -15.13 -1.37
C PRO A 306 -11.38 -14.79 -1.23
N ARG A 307 -11.06 -13.58 -0.76
CA ARG A 307 -9.67 -13.22 -0.46
C ARG A 307 -9.19 -14.03 0.73
N ILE A 308 -8.00 -14.62 0.60
CA ILE A 308 -7.41 -15.49 1.62
C ILE A 308 -7.29 -14.76 2.96
N ASP A 309 -6.89 -13.48 2.94
CA ASP A 309 -6.71 -12.70 4.16
C ASP A 309 -8.06 -12.49 4.88
N SER A 310 -9.12 -12.11 4.14
CA SER A 310 -10.46 -11.96 4.71
C SER A 310 -11.00 -13.26 5.30
N LEU A 311 -10.71 -14.39 4.64
CA LEU A 311 -11.05 -15.72 5.14
C LEU A 311 -10.32 -16.02 6.45
N ALA A 312 -9.00 -15.76 6.52
CA ALA A 312 -8.19 -15.98 7.71
C ALA A 312 -8.68 -15.15 8.90
N HIS A 313 -9.02 -13.88 8.70
CA HIS A 313 -9.60 -13.03 9.75
C HIS A 313 -10.96 -13.55 10.23
N SER A 314 -11.81 -14.02 9.32
CA SER A 314 -13.11 -14.59 9.66
C SER A 314 -12.97 -15.89 10.46
N LEU A 315 -12.02 -16.75 10.08
CA LEU A 315 -11.70 -17.99 10.79
C LEU A 315 -11.12 -17.71 12.18
N ALA A 316 -10.28 -16.68 12.31
CA ALA A 316 -9.65 -16.34 13.58
C ALA A 316 -10.63 -15.85 14.66
N LYS A 317 -11.88 -15.49 14.30
CA LYS A 317 -12.95 -15.21 15.28
C LYS A 317 -13.38 -16.45 16.06
N TYR A 318 -13.08 -17.66 15.57
CA TYR A 318 -13.44 -18.94 16.18
C TYR A 318 -12.26 -19.58 16.95
N ARG A 319 -12.57 -20.59 17.77
CA ARG A 319 -11.57 -21.24 18.66
C ARG A 319 -11.34 -22.72 18.36
N PHE A 320 -12.34 -23.40 17.81
CA PHE A 320 -12.29 -24.81 17.46
C PHE A 320 -12.53 -24.98 15.97
N PHE A 321 -11.73 -25.84 15.36
CA PHE A 321 -11.67 -26.03 13.91
C PHE A 321 -11.68 -27.50 13.54
N SER A 322 -12.35 -27.84 12.44
CA SER A 322 -12.19 -29.10 11.74
C SER A 322 -11.91 -28.82 10.27
N SER A 323 -10.80 -29.32 9.76
CA SER A 323 -10.46 -29.25 8.33
C SER A 323 -10.92 -30.52 7.63
N ILE A 324 -11.75 -30.35 6.61
CA ILE A 324 -12.39 -31.39 5.83
C ILE A 324 -11.75 -31.43 4.43
N ASP A 325 -11.14 -32.57 4.09
CA ASP A 325 -10.59 -32.85 2.75
C ASP A 325 -11.60 -33.72 1.98
N LEU A 326 -12.04 -33.23 0.82
CA LEU A 326 -12.92 -33.99 -0.08
C LEU A 326 -12.10 -34.92 -0.99
N LYS A 327 -12.50 -36.19 -1.08
CA LYS A 327 -11.80 -37.17 -1.91
C LYS A 327 -11.98 -36.83 -3.39
N SER A 328 -10.91 -36.39 -4.06
CA SER A 328 -10.97 -36.01 -5.48
C SER A 328 -12.12 -35.03 -5.76
N ALA A 329 -12.18 -33.94 -4.99
CA ALA A 329 -13.24 -32.93 -4.96
C ALA A 329 -13.95 -32.68 -6.31
N TYR A 330 -13.21 -32.27 -7.36
CA TYR A 330 -13.82 -31.99 -8.67
C TYR A 330 -14.51 -33.20 -9.32
N HIS A 331 -13.99 -34.41 -9.15
CA HIS A 331 -14.57 -35.63 -9.72
C HIS A 331 -15.91 -36.00 -9.07
N GLN A 332 -16.33 -35.34 -7.99
CA GLN A 332 -17.65 -35.55 -7.39
C GLN A 332 -18.74 -34.81 -8.18
N VAL A 333 -18.38 -33.71 -8.86
CA VAL A 333 -19.33 -32.87 -9.60
C VAL A 333 -19.60 -33.45 -10.98
N PRO A 334 -20.85 -33.77 -11.35
CA PRO A 334 -21.20 -34.22 -12.69
C PRO A 334 -21.07 -33.12 -13.73
N LEU A 335 -20.56 -33.48 -14.90
CA LEU A 335 -20.59 -32.61 -16.08
C LEU A 335 -21.91 -32.75 -16.81
N HIS A 336 -22.38 -31.62 -17.36
CA HIS A 336 -23.52 -31.63 -18.25
C HIS A 336 -23.21 -32.46 -19.51
N PRO A 337 -24.15 -33.27 -20.04
CA PRO A 337 -23.89 -34.16 -21.18
C PRO A 337 -23.34 -33.45 -22.42
N GLN A 338 -23.74 -32.19 -22.65
CA GLN A 338 -23.27 -31.39 -23.78
C GLN A 338 -21.81 -30.94 -23.63
N ASP A 339 -21.30 -30.87 -22.39
CA ASP A 339 -19.96 -30.39 -22.11
C ASP A 339 -18.91 -31.51 -22.09
N LYS A 340 -19.35 -32.76 -21.87
CA LYS A 340 -18.45 -33.93 -21.84
C LYS A 340 -17.52 -34.01 -23.05
N PRO A 341 -17.96 -33.83 -24.32
CA PRO A 341 -17.09 -33.96 -25.48
C PRO A 341 -15.91 -32.98 -25.47
N PHE A 342 -16.03 -31.81 -24.84
CA PHE A 342 -14.94 -30.83 -24.75
C PHE A 342 -13.79 -31.32 -23.87
N THR A 343 -14.06 -32.22 -22.93
CA THR A 343 -13.07 -32.81 -22.03
C THR A 343 -12.36 -34.03 -22.63
N ALA A 344 -12.56 -34.31 -23.92
CA ALA A 344 -12.01 -35.50 -24.54
C ALA A 344 -10.49 -35.49 -24.61
N PHE A 345 -9.86 -36.61 -24.25
CA PHE A 345 -8.41 -36.79 -24.19
C PHE A 345 -7.98 -38.16 -24.73
N GLU A 346 -6.79 -38.19 -25.30
CA GLU A 346 -6.16 -39.42 -25.80
C GLU A 346 -5.23 -40.02 -24.73
N ALA A 347 -5.44 -41.30 -24.41
CA ALA A 347 -4.61 -42.06 -23.48
C ALA A 347 -4.56 -43.54 -23.88
N ALA A 348 -3.41 -44.19 -23.70
CA ALA A 348 -3.26 -45.65 -23.91
C ALA A 348 -3.85 -46.18 -25.25
N GLY A 349 -3.79 -45.39 -26.31
CA GLY A 349 -4.31 -45.76 -27.64
C GLY A 349 -5.82 -45.62 -27.83
N GLY A 350 -6.56 -45.09 -26.85
CA GLY A 350 -7.98 -44.80 -26.91
C GLY A 350 -8.32 -43.32 -26.72
N LEU A 351 -9.55 -42.95 -27.07
CA LEU A 351 -10.13 -41.63 -26.80
C LEU A 351 -11.20 -41.76 -25.71
N TYR A 352 -11.08 -40.92 -24.69
CA TYR A 352 -11.95 -40.90 -23.52
C TYR A 352 -12.46 -39.49 -23.25
N GLN A 353 -13.57 -39.34 -22.55
CA GLN A 353 -14.09 -38.06 -22.08
C GLN A 353 -14.51 -38.19 -20.61
N PHE A 354 -14.53 -37.07 -19.90
CA PHE A 354 -14.96 -37.06 -18.51
C PHE A 354 -16.47 -36.96 -18.37
N THR A 355 -17.01 -37.66 -17.38
CA THR A 355 -18.40 -37.56 -16.93
C THR A 355 -18.56 -36.62 -15.72
N ARG A 356 -17.43 -36.30 -15.07
CA ARG A 356 -17.30 -35.46 -13.88
C ARG A 356 -16.29 -34.34 -14.15
N VAL A 357 -16.29 -33.23 -13.40
CA VAL A 357 -15.39 -32.09 -13.68
C VAL A 357 -13.92 -32.54 -13.56
N PRO A 358 -13.13 -32.51 -14.65
CA PRO A 358 -11.72 -32.92 -14.58
C PRO A 358 -10.83 -31.81 -14.01
N PHE A 359 -9.70 -32.22 -13.44
CA PHE A 359 -8.63 -31.29 -13.10
C PHE A 359 -8.05 -30.63 -14.37
N GLY A 360 -7.68 -29.36 -14.24
CA GLY A 360 -6.93 -28.63 -15.26
C GLY A 360 -7.79 -27.87 -16.27
N VAL A 361 -9.12 -27.89 -16.17
CA VAL A 361 -10.01 -27.07 -17.03
C VAL A 361 -10.15 -25.65 -16.48
N THR A 362 -10.21 -24.65 -17.37
CA THR A 362 -10.19 -23.22 -17.01
C THR A 362 -11.22 -22.83 -15.94
N ASN A 363 -12.47 -23.27 -16.08
CA ASN A 363 -13.55 -22.87 -15.19
C ASN A 363 -13.84 -23.90 -14.08
N GLY A 364 -13.01 -24.94 -13.92
CA GLY A 364 -13.26 -26.02 -12.97
C GLY A 364 -13.31 -25.52 -11.52
N VAL A 365 -12.35 -24.65 -11.17
CA VAL A 365 -12.25 -23.98 -9.87
C VAL A 365 -13.49 -23.14 -9.56
N ALA A 366 -13.87 -22.25 -10.48
CA ALA A 366 -15.03 -21.36 -10.31
C ALA A 366 -16.34 -22.15 -10.15
N CYS A 367 -16.52 -23.19 -10.98
CA CYS A 367 -17.67 -24.08 -10.93
C CYS A 367 -17.77 -24.80 -9.57
N PHE A 368 -16.65 -25.34 -9.10
CA PHE A 368 -16.62 -26.06 -7.82
C PHE A 368 -16.88 -25.15 -6.62
N GLN A 369 -16.23 -23.99 -6.56
CA GLN A 369 -16.46 -23.03 -5.47
C GLN A 369 -17.94 -22.64 -5.40
N ARG A 370 -18.57 -22.35 -6.56
CA ARG A 370 -20.00 -22.02 -6.62
C ARG A 370 -20.87 -23.13 -6.06
N ILE A 371 -20.56 -24.39 -6.35
CA ILE A 371 -21.33 -25.53 -5.84
C ILE A 371 -21.18 -25.65 -4.33
N ILE A 372 -19.97 -25.47 -3.80
CA ILE A 372 -19.74 -25.52 -2.35
C ILE A 372 -20.42 -24.34 -1.64
N ASP A 373 -20.39 -23.14 -2.21
CA ASP A 373 -21.08 -21.99 -1.66
C ASP A 373 -22.60 -22.19 -1.66
N LEU A 374 -23.16 -22.79 -2.72
CA LEU A 374 -24.57 -23.19 -2.77
C LEU A 374 -24.89 -24.24 -1.72
N PHE A 375 -24.05 -25.26 -1.56
CA PHE A 375 -24.19 -26.29 -0.53
C PHE A 375 -24.23 -25.69 0.88
N ILE A 376 -23.30 -24.78 1.21
CA ILE A 376 -23.26 -24.10 2.51
C ILE A 376 -24.53 -23.27 2.73
N LYS A 377 -24.99 -22.57 1.69
CA LYS A 377 -26.17 -21.70 1.76
C LYS A 377 -27.47 -22.49 1.91
N ASP A 378 -27.70 -23.50 1.07
CA ASP A 378 -28.94 -24.28 1.06
C ASP A 378 -29.10 -25.08 2.35
N GLU A 379 -27.99 -25.58 2.90
CA GLU A 379 -27.98 -26.36 4.14
C GLU A 379 -27.80 -25.51 5.40
N HIS A 380 -27.75 -24.17 5.25
CA HIS A 380 -27.63 -23.20 6.34
C HIS A 380 -26.48 -23.54 7.31
N LEU A 381 -25.31 -23.86 6.75
CA LEU A 381 -24.15 -24.32 7.51
C LEU A 381 -23.39 -23.14 8.14
N GLU A 382 -23.82 -22.75 9.34
CA GLU A 382 -23.15 -21.72 10.14
C GLU A 382 -21.71 -22.15 10.52
N GLY A 383 -20.79 -21.19 10.54
CA GLY A 383 -19.39 -21.42 10.88
C GLY A 383 -18.61 -22.29 9.88
N THR A 384 -19.14 -22.53 8.68
CA THR A 384 -18.45 -23.29 7.62
C THR A 384 -17.87 -22.34 6.58
N PHE A 385 -16.58 -22.49 6.31
CA PHE A 385 -15.83 -21.69 5.36
C PHE A 385 -15.17 -22.60 4.34
N ALA A 386 -15.35 -22.30 3.06
CA ALA A 386 -14.76 -23.08 1.99
C ALA A 386 -13.86 -22.22 1.11
N TYR A 387 -12.66 -22.72 0.83
CA TYR A 387 -11.79 -22.18 -0.21
C TYR A 387 -11.32 -23.35 -1.07
N LEU A 388 -11.90 -23.46 -2.27
CA LEU A 388 -11.68 -24.57 -3.18
C LEU A 388 -11.93 -25.90 -2.46
N ASP A 389 -10.93 -26.78 -2.45
CA ASP A 389 -11.01 -28.11 -1.86
C ASP A 389 -10.81 -28.09 -0.33
N ASP A 390 -10.35 -26.98 0.25
CA ASP A 390 -10.12 -26.81 1.68
C ASP A 390 -11.39 -26.27 2.37
N ILE A 391 -12.14 -27.17 3.01
CA ILE A 391 -13.34 -26.81 3.78
C ILE A 391 -13.03 -26.83 5.27
N THR A 392 -13.41 -25.78 5.99
CA THR A 392 -13.20 -25.65 7.43
C THR A 392 -14.53 -25.43 8.14
N VAL A 393 -14.83 -26.27 9.12
CA VAL A 393 -15.96 -26.10 10.04
C VAL A 393 -15.45 -25.55 11.37
N CYS A 394 -16.11 -24.51 11.88
CA CYS A 394 -15.65 -23.74 13.03
C CYS A 394 -16.72 -23.63 14.12
N GLY A 395 -16.27 -23.37 15.36
CA GLY A 395 -17.14 -22.97 16.46
C GLY A 395 -16.38 -22.19 17.54
N SER A 396 -17.09 -21.31 18.25
CA SER A 396 -16.52 -20.49 19.33
C SER A 396 -16.38 -21.30 20.61
N THR A 397 -17.31 -22.23 20.83
CA THR A 397 -17.27 -23.25 21.88
C THR A 397 -17.18 -24.66 21.28
N GLN A 398 -16.71 -25.63 22.08
CA GLN A 398 -16.64 -27.04 21.67
C GLN A 398 -18.02 -27.57 21.27
N ALA A 399 -19.06 -27.26 22.07
CA ALA A 399 -20.43 -27.73 21.82
C ALA A 399 -21.01 -27.15 20.53
N GLU A 400 -20.77 -25.86 20.26
CA GLU A 400 -21.17 -25.21 19.01
C GLU A 400 -20.44 -25.83 17.80
N HIS A 401 -19.12 -26.02 17.90
CA HIS A 401 -18.32 -26.67 16.87
C HIS A 401 -18.84 -28.09 16.56
N ASP A 402 -19.10 -28.89 17.59
CA ASP A 402 -19.54 -30.28 17.41
C ASP A 402 -20.92 -30.35 16.75
N LYS A 403 -21.83 -29.42 17.11
CA LYS A 403 -23.12 -29.25 16.45
C LYS A 403 -22.95 -28.86 14.97
N ASN A 404 -22.08 -27.89 14.66
CA ASN A 404 -21.82 -27.45 13.29
C ASN A 404 -21.20 -28.57 12.45
N LEU A 405 -20.27 -29.33 13.03
CA LEU A 405 -19.64 -30.49 12.39
C LEU A 405 -20.66 -31.59 12.11
N GLU A 406 -21.55 -31.90 13.06
CA GLU A 406 -22.59 -32.90 12.86
C GLU A 406 -23.56 -32.48 11.74
N ASN A 407 -23.97 -31.21 11.72
CA ASN A 407 -24.82 -30.65 10.66
C ASN A 407 -24.12 -30.74 9.29
N PHE A 408 -22.85 -30.37 9.23
CA PHE A 408 -22.03 -30.49 8.03
C PHE A 408 -21.96 -31.93 7.53
N LEU A 409 -21.68 -32.90 8.40
CA LEU A 409 -21.57 -34.31 8.01
C LEU A 409 -22.90 -34.88 7.52
N LYS A 410 -24.03 -34.52 8.15
CA LYS A 410 -25.38 -34.90 7.70
C LYS A 410 -25.71 -34.27 6.35
N ALA A 411 -25.34 -33.01 6.13
CA ALA A 411 -25.51 -32.31 4.86
C ALA A 411 -24.65 -32.95 3.76
N ALA A 412 -23.38 -33.23 4.05
CA ALA A 412 -22.45 -33.88 3.12
C ALA A 412 -22.97 -35.26 2.67
N GLN A 413 -23.56 -36.04 3.58
CA GLN A 413 -24.20 -37.31 3.24
C GLN A 413 -25.40 -37.13 2.31
N ARG A 414 -26.26 -36.13 2.54
CA ARG A 414 -27.42 -35.84 1.68
C ARG A 414 -27.01 -35.43 0.26
N TRP A 415 -25.94 -34.65 0.14
CA TRP A 415 -25.37 -34.23 -1.15
C TRP A 415 -24.44 -35.26 -1.79
N ASN A 416 -24.25 -36.42 -1.15
CA ASN A 416 -23.35 -37.49 -1.58
C ASN A 416 -21.88 -37.06 -1.72
N PHE A 417 -21.43 -36.10 -0.91
CA PHE A 417 -20.02 -35.75 -0.82
C PHE A 417 -19.22 -36.85 -0.10
N THR A 418 -18.08 -37.23 -0.69
CA THR A 418 -17.18 -38.23 -0.13
C THR A 418 -15.96 -37.56 0.49
N LEU A 419 -15.77 -37.80 1.78
CA LEU A 419 -14.65 -37.26 2.56
C LEU A 419 -13.45 -38.21 2.53
N ASN A 420 -12.26 -37.64 2.58
CA ASN A 420 -11.01 -38.37 2.74
C ASN A 420 -10.60 -38.39 4.23
N LYS A 421 -11.05 -39.42 4.95
CA LYS A 421 -10.89 -39.53 6.40
C LYS A 421 -9.44 -39.42 6.89
N ASP A 422 -8.48 -39.91 6.11
CA ASP A 422 -7.06 -39.93 6.50
C ASP A 422 -6.41 -38.53 6.49
N LYS A 423 -6.99 -37.58 5.74
CA LYS A 423 -6.50 -36.20 5.65
C LYS A 423 -7.35 -35.20 6.42
N CYS A 424 -8.56 -35.57 6.79
CA CYS A 424 -9.42 -34.73 7.61
C CYS A 424 -8.82 -34.61 9.02
N THR A 425 -8.89 -33.41 9.58
CA THR A 425 -8.54 -33.16 10.99
C THR A 425 -9.76 -32.61 11.70
N PHE A 426 -10.09 -33.17 12.86
CA PHE A 426 -11.32 -32.84 13.57
C PHE A 426 -11.02 -32.23 14.93
N SER A 427 -11.81 -31.22 15.30
CA SER A 427 -11.84 -30.61 16.63
C SER A 427 -10.46 -30.18 17.16
N THR A 428 -9.66 -29.53 16.32
CA THR A 428 -8.37 -28.96 16.71
C THR A 428 -8.54 -27.50 17.15
N ARG A 429 -7.67 -27.04 18.06
CA ARG A 429 -7.59 -25.61 18.44
C ARG A 429 -6.70 -24.78 17.52
N LYS A 430 -6.02 -25.48 16.61
CA LYS A 430 -4.99 -24.97 15.73
C LYS A 430 -5.31 -25.42 14.31
N LEU A 431 -5.44 -24.44 13.42
CA LEU A 431 -5.78 -24.65 12.02
C LEU A 431 -4.61 -24.20 11.15
N ARG A 432 -4.24 -25.03 10.17
CA ARG A 432 -3.31 -24.64 9.09
C ARG A 432 -4.07 -24.61 7.78
N ILE A 433 -4.18 -23.44 7.17
CA ILE A 433 -4.94 -23.25 5.93
C ILE A 433 -4.27 -22.21 5.05
N LEU A 434 -4.10 -22.53 3.76
CA LEU A 434 -3.61 -21.62 2.71
C LEU A 434 -2.27 -20.89 3.01
N GLY A 435 -1.44 -21.45 3.90
CA GLY A 435 -0.17 -20.86 4.32
C GLY A 435 -0.27 -19.98 5.57
N TYR A 436 -1.41 -19.97 6.24
CA TYR A 436 -1.62 -19.38 7.55
C TYR A 436 -1.80 -20.47 8.62
N GLU A 437 -1.37 -20.15 9.83
CA GLU A 437 -1.57 -20.91 11.05
C GLU A 437 -2.41 -20.05 12.00
N ILE A 438 -3.62 -20.52 12.32
CA ILE A 438 -4.59 -19.79 13.15
C ILE A 438 -4.75 -20.53 14.48
N GLU A 439 -4.58 -19.80 15.59
CA GLU A 439 -4.69 -20.35 16.93
C GLU A 439 -5.11 -19.26 17.93
N ASN A 440 -6.20 -19.49 18.67
CA ASN A 440 -6.73 -18.56 19.70
C ASN A 440 -6.87 -17.09 19.25
N GLY A 441 -7.30 -16.84 18.01
CA GLY A 441 -7.47 -15.48 17.49
C GLY A 441 -6.19 -14.81 16.97
N GLU A 442 -5.07 -15.52 16.97
CA GLU A 442 -3.83 -15.08 16.35
C GLU A 442 -3.64 -15.76 14.99
N ILE A 443 -3.27 -14.96 13.99
CA ILE A 443 -2.93 -15.42 12.65
C ILE A 443 -1.41 -15.31 12.51
N ARG A 444 -0.78 -16.43 12.16
CA ARG A 444 0.67 -16.52 11.93
C ARG A 444 0.95 -17.08 10.54
N PRO A 445 2.08 -16.76 9.91
CA PRO A 445 2.50 -17.46 8.71
C PRO A 445 2.83 -18.93 9.02
N ASP A 446 2.46 -19.85 8.12
CA ASP A 446 2.71 -21.28 8.29
C ASP A 446 4.23 -21.57 8.36
N PRO A 447 4.73 -22.13 9.47
CA PRO A 447 6.16 -22.37 9.65
C PRO A 447 6.74 -23.32 8.59
N THR A 448 5.94 -24.23 8.04
CA THR A 448 6.41 -25.15 6.99
C THR A 448 6.66 -24.44 5.67
N ARG A 449 5.85 -23.44 5.32
CA ARG A 449 6.11 -22.58 4.15
C ARG A 449 7.27 -21.61 4.35
N LEU A 450 7.59 -21.30 5.61
CA LEU A 450 8.75 -20.48 5.97
C LEU A 450 10.07 -21.27 5.99
N GLN A 451 10.05 -22.61 6.09
CA GLN A 451 11.29 -23.40 6.10
C GLN A 451 12.21 -23.14 4.89
N PRO A 452 11.72 -23.13 3.63
CA PRO A 452 12.55 -22.79 2.48
C PRO A 452 13.18 -21.40 2.56
N LEU A 453 12.52 -20.44 3.20
CA LEU A 453 13.04 -19.09 3.44
C LEU A 453 14.15 -19.08 4.50
N ARG A 454 13.98 -19.88 5.56
CA ARG A 454 14.97 -20.08 6.61
C ARG A 454 16.24 -20.67 6.02
N ASP A 455 16.09 -21.74 5.25
CA ASP A 455 17.17 -22.51 4.63
C ASP A 455 17.71 -21.85 3.36
N LEU A 456 17.11 -20.72 2.93
CA LEU A 456 17.53 -20.01 1.74
C LEU A 456 18.98 -19.54 1.89
N PRO A 457 19.90 -20.01 1.01
CA PRO A 457 21.30 -19.61 1.06
C PRO A 457 21.43 -18.13 0.71
N VAL A 458 22.50 -17.50 1.22
CA VAL A 458 22.79 -16.09 0.92
C VAL A 458 22.98 -15.94 -0.60
N PRO A 459 22.18 -15.09 -1.28
CA PRO A 459 22.28 -14.94 -2.73
C PRO A 459 23.64 -14.38 -3.11
N LYS A 460 24.33 -15.07 -4.03
CA LYS A 460 25.68 -14.71 -4.50
C LYS A 460 25.66 -13.90 -5.80
N ASP A 461 24.52 -13.86 -6.48
CA ASP A 461 24.33 -13.23 -7.78
C ASP A 461 23.06 -12.36 -7.83
N LYS A 462 23.05 -11.38 -8.74
CA LYS A 462 21.95 -10.41 -8.88
C LYS A 462 20.59 -11.07 -9.16
N LYS A 463 20.55 -12.15 -9.95
CA LYS A 463 19.28 -12.85 -10.27
C LYS A 463 18.74 -13.57 -9.05
N SER A 464 19.59 -14.28 -8.31
CA SER A 464 19.21 -14.91 -7.04
C SER A 464 18.81 -13.90 -5.99
N LEU A 465 19.47 -12.73 -5.93
CA LEU A 465 19.07 -11.64 -5.03
C LEU A 465 17.68 -11.11 -5.39
N GLN A 466 17.39 -10.86 -6.66
CA GLN A 466 16.06 -10.40 -7.11
C GLN A 466 14.96 -11.42 -6.79
N ARG A 467 15.21 -12.71 -7.00
CA ARG A 467 14.27 -13.78 -6.63
C ARG A 467 14.03 -13.84 -5.12
N THR A 468 15.10 -13.70 -4.34
CA THR A 468 15.05 -13.67 -2.87
C THR A 468 14.23 -12.48 -2.38
N LEU A 469 14.47 -11.28 -2.91
CA LEU A 469 13.72 -10.08 -2.58
C LEU A 469 12.24 -10.19 -2.98
N GLY A 470 11.93 -10.81 -4.12
CA GLY A 470 10.55 -11.09 -4.51
C GLY A 470 9.83 -12.03 -3.55
N LEU A 471 10.54 -13.05 -3.06
CA LEU A 471 10.01 -13.98 -2.05
C LEU A 471 9.78 -13.28 -0.70
N PHE A 472 10.70 -12.43 -0.26
CA PHE A 472 10.51 -11.62 0.93
C PHE A 472 9.37 -10.60 0.78
N ALA A 473 9.19 -10.02 -0.41
CA ALA A 473 8.12 -9.06 -0.66
C ALA A 473 6.73 -9.69 -0.48
N TYR A 474 6.57 -10.98 -0.81
CA TYR A 474 5.33 -11.73 -0.55
C TYR A 474 4.99 -11.79 0.96
N TYR A 475 6.01 -11.83 1.82
CA TYR A 475 5.83 -11.81 3.28
C TYR A 475 5.98 -10.42 3.91
N SER A 476 6.08 -9.34 3.11
CA SER A 476 6.28 -7.99 3.63
C SER A 476 5.17 -7.52 4.57
N GLN A 477 3.93 -8.00 4.36
CA GLN A 477 2.79 -7.74 5.25
C GLN A 477 2.96 -8.28 6.68
N TRP A 478 3.95 -9.14 6.91
CA TRP A 478 4.28 -9.70 8.22
C TRP A 478 5.47 -8.99 8.90
N ILE A 479 6.05 -7.99 8.25
CA ILE A 479 7.28 -7.33 8.70
C ILE A 479 7.04 -5.83 8.81
N PHE A 480 7.01 -5.34 10.05
CA PHE A 480 7.07 -3.90 10.28
C PHE A 480 8.40 -3.35 9.73
N ASN A 481 8.35 -2.24 9.00
CA ASN A 481 9.54 -1.62 8.42
C ASN A 481 10.33 -2.55 7.46
N TYR A 482 9.61 -3.31 6.61
CA TYR A 482 10.18 -4.20 5.57
C TYR A 482 11.33 -3.55 4.75
N SER A 483 11.23 -2.25 4.49
CA SER A 483 12.21 -1.48 3.72
C SER A 483 13.57 -1.27 4.39
N THR A 484 13.69 -1.39 5.72
CA THR A 484 14.84 -0.81 6.46
C THR A 484 15.80 -1.77 7.17
N LYS A 485 15.56 -3.09 7.39
CA LYS A 485 16.59 -4.16 7.65
C LYS A 485 16.06 -5.57 8.04
N LEU A 486 16.94 -6.59 7.91
CA LEU A 486 16.99 -7.98 8.43
C LEU A 486 15.67 -8.79 8.59
N LEU A 487 15.22 -9.35 7.47
CA LEU A 487 13.87 -9.92 7.26
C LEU A 487 13.60 -11.30 7.87
N LYS A 488 14.62 -12.09 8.25
CA LYS A 488 14.39 -13.51 8.60
C LYS A 488 13.84 -13.76 10.02
N ARG A 489 14.29 -13.00 11.03
CA ARG A 489 13.87 -13.22 12.44
C ARG A 489 12.50 -12.61 12.74
N ASP A 490 12.12 -11.55 12.04
CA ASP A 490 10.91 -10.79 12.35
C ASP A 490 9.65 -11.48 11.79
N ILE A 491 9.75 -12.20 10.66
CA ILE A 491 8.65 -13.03 10.11
C ILE A 491 8.28 -14.20 11.04
N GLU A 492 9.26 -14.83 11.69
CA GLU A 492 9.00 -15.99 12.57
C GLU A 492 8.28 -15.60 13.87
N LYS A 493 8.43 -14.35 14.30
CA LYS A 493 7.85 -13.83 15.54
C LYS A 493 6.60 -12.99 15.32
N SER A 494 6.29 -12.62 14.07
CA SER A 494 5.12 -11.82 13.80
C SER A 494 3.86 -12.66 13.94
N ALA A 495 2.99 -12.19 14.82
CA ALA A 495 1.62 -12.64 14.94
C ALA A 495 0.76 -11.40 14.79
N VAL A 496 -0.30 -11.49 13.99
CA VAL A 496 -1.34 -10.48 13.96
C VAL A 496 -2.57 -10.99 14.66
N GLN A 497 -3.23 -10.12 15.41
CA GLN A 497 -4.50 -10.44 16.02
C GLN A 497 -5.62 -10.29 14.97
N ALA A 498 -6.62 -11.16 15.06
CA ALA A 498 -7.86 -10.99 14.29
C ALA A 498 -8.50 -9.62 14.57
N ILE A 499 -9.08 -9.02 13.54
CA ILE A 499 -9.81 -7.75 13.65
C ILE A 499 -11.05 -7.96 14.54
N ASP A 500 -11.14 -7.17 15.60
CA ASP A 500 -12.36 -7.01 16.39
C ASP A 500 -13.04 -5.69 16.03
N GLU A 501 -14.21 -5.75 15.39
CA GLU A 501 -14.96 -4.58 14.94
C GLU A 501 -15.53 -3.74 16.11
N SER A 502 -15.55 -4.28 17.34
CA SER A 502 -16.04 -3.57 18.53
C SER A 502 -14.99 -2.69 19.19
N LEU A 503 -13.72 -2.84 18.82
CA LEU A 503 -12.60 -2.13 19.42
C LEU A 503 -12.09 -1.00 18.52
N PRO A 504 -11.66 0.14 19.10
CA PRO A 504 -11.05 1.20 18.33
C PRO A 504 -9.71 0.74 17.72
N PHE A 505 -9.41 1.24 16.54
CA PHE A 505 -8.12 1.05 15.89
C PHE A 505 -7.14 2.15 16.29
N GLU A 506 -5.90 1.77 16.54
CA GLU A 506 -4.79 2.69 16.76
C GLU A 506 -3.80 2.53 15.59
N VAL A 507 -3.51 3.62 14.88
CA VAL A 507 -2.54 3.61 13.78
C VAL A 507 -1.25 4.27 14.25
N GLU A 508 -0.17 3.51 14.23
CA GLU A 508 1.19 4.02 14.46
C GLU A 508 1.90 4.13 13.12
N THR A 509 2.38 5.33 12.77
CA THR A 509 3.11 5.56 11.53
C THR A 509 4.56 5.94 11.80
N ASP A 510 5.43 5.57 10.87
CA ASP A 510 6.85 5.93 10.88
C ASP A 510 7.28 6.26 9.45
N ALA A 511 8.04 7.34 9.28
CA ALA A 511 8.56 7.74 7.99
C ALA A 511 10.09 7.87 8.03
N SER A 512 10.75 7.22 7.08
CA SER A 512 12.20 7.31 6.89
C SER A 512 12.55 8.08 5.61
N GLU A 513 13.84 8.34 5.40
CA GLU A 513 14.33 8.95 4.14
C GLU A 513 14.05 8.11 2.89
N VAL A 514 13.74 6.82 3.05
CA VAL A 514 13.62 5.86 1.94
C VAL A 514 12.21 5.31 1.80
N ALA A 515 11.45 5.22 2.89
CA ALA A 515 10.18 4.51 2.93
C ALA A 515 9.27 4.99 4.07
N LEU A 516 7.98 4.73 3.91
CA LEU A 516 6.91 4.90 4.88
C LEU A 516 6.52 3.54 5.44
N ALA A 517 6.14 3.49 6.71
CA ALA A 517 5.58 2.33 7.34
C ALA A 517 4.45 2.71 8.31
N ALA A 518 3.54 1.76 8.52
CA ALA A 518 2.53 1.89 9.56
C ALA A 518 2.19 0.52 10.17
N VAL A 519 1.76 0.54 11.43
CA VAL A 519 1.16 -0.57 12.13
C VAL A 519 -0.26 -0.19 12.52
N LEU A 520 -1.22 -1.05 12.17
CA LEU A 520 -2.56 -1.00 12.70
C LEU A 520 -2.61 -1.86 13.96
N ASN A 521 -2.96 -1.28 15.09
CA ASN A 521 -3.00 -1.92 16.40
C ASN A 521 -4.43 -1.94 16.97
N GLN A 522 -4.72 -2.95 17.79
CA GLN A 522 -5.86 -2.99 18.70
C GLN A 522 -5.38 -3.43 20.09
N LEU A 523 -5.66 -2.64 21.12
CA LEU A 523 -5.21 -2.88 22.51
C LEU A 523 -3.68 -3.15 22.62
N GLY A 524 -2.88 -2.41 21.84
CA GLY A 524 -1.42 -2.57 21.81
C GLY A 524 -0.92 -3.83 21.10
N LYS A 525 -1.77 -4.55 20.37
CA LYS A 525 -1.40 -5.71 19.54
C LYS A 525 -1.56 -5.42 18.05
N PRO A 526 -0.59 -5.80 17.20
CA PRO A 526 -0.66 -5.55 15.77
C PRO A 526 -1.72 -6.41 15.09
N VAL A 527 -2.43 -5.81 14.15
CA VAL A 527 -3.51 -6.40 13.34
C VAL A 527 -3.14 -6.40 11.85
N ALA A 528 -2.48 -5.34 11.40
CA ALA A 528 -1.96 -5.26 10.03
C ALA A 528 -0.69 -4.41 9.99
N PHE A 529 0.16 -4.68 9.00
CA PHE A 529 1.35 -3.89 8.72
C PHE A 529 1.25 -3.29 7.31
N PHE A 530 1.68 -2.04 7.18
CA PHE A 530 1.81 -1.35 5.91
C PHE A 530 3.25 -0.88 5.73
N SER A 531 3.79 -1.02 4.52
CA SER A 531 5.06 -0.40 4.16
C SER A 531 5.12 -0.07 2.68
N ARG A 532 5.72 1.08 2.36
CA ARG A 532 5.88 1.55 0.98
C ARG A 532 7.17 2.34 0.81
N THR A 533 7.92 2.06 -0.25
CA THR A 533 9.09 2.85 -0.61
C THR A 533 8.67 4.21 -1.20
N LEU A 534 9.38 5.27 -0.79
CA LEU A 534 9.18 6.62 -1.33
C LEU A 534 9.68 6.72 -2.78
N GLN A 535 8.85 7.34 -3.62
CA GLN A 535 9.16 7.72 -4.99
C GLN A 535 10.27 8.79 -5.02
N PRO A 536 11.00 8.96 -6.13
CA PRO A 536 12.11 9.91 -6.21
C PRO A 536 11.76 11.35 -5.83
N HIS A 537 10.53 11.80 -6.13
CA HIS A 537 10.08 13.13 -5.76
C HIS A 537 9.69 13.23 -4.27
N GLU A 538 9.08 12.20 -3.69
CA GLU A 538 8.67 12.14 -2.28
C GLU A 538 9.86 12.09 -1.33
N ARG A 539 11.01 11.58 -1.78
CA ARG A 539 12.26 11.62 -0.99
C ARG A 539 12.72 13.05 -0.68
N ARG A 540 12.30 14.03 -1.49
CA ARG A 540 12.63 15.45 -1.29
C ARG A 540 11.69 16.16 -0.33
N TYR A 541 10.62 15.51 0.12
CA TYR A 541 9.71 16.06 1.13
C TYR A 541 10.43 16.25 2.46
N ALA A 542 10.00 17.27 3.20
CA ALA A 542 10.43 17.49 4.57
C ALA A 542 10.00 16.31 5.45
N ALA A 543 10.68 16.08 6.58
CA ALA A 543 10.36 14.98 7.49
C ALA A 543 8.89 14.99 7.92
N VAL A 544 8.34 16.17 8.22
CA VAL A 544 6.93 16.35 8.62
C VAL A 544 5.97 15.98 7.49
N GLU A 545 6.30 16.29 6.25
CA GLU A 545 5.48 15.94 5.08
C GLU A 545 5.53 14.43 4.81
N LYS A 546 6.68 13.79 5.02
CA LYS A 546 6.81 12.32 4.92
C LYS A 546 5.98 11.62 5.99
N GLU A 547 6.00 12.12 7.23
CA GLU A 547 5.18 11.60 8.33
C GLU A 547 3.68 11.78 8.06
N ALA A 548 3.26 12.98 7.60
CA ALA A 548 1.88 13.23 7.20
C ALA A 548 1.46 12.30 6.04
N GLN A 549 2.35 12.06 5.09
CA GLN A 549 2.12 11.13 4.00
C GLN A 549 2.01 9.68 4.49
N ALA A 550 2.79 9.27 5.50
CA ALA A 550 2.66 7.97 6.13
C ALA A 550 1.25 7.78 6.71
N VAL A 551 0.71 8.80 7.39
CA VAL A 551 -0.65 8.80 7.94
C VAL A 551 -1.69 8.67 6.83
N VAL A 552 -1.61 9.48 5.78
CA VAL A 552 -2.59 9.45 4.67
C VAL A 552 -2.59 8.11 3.95
N GLU A 553 -1.40 7.58 3.63
CA GLU A 553 -1.27 6.29 2.93
C GLU A 553 -1.69 5.11 3.83
N ALA A 554 -1.42 5.18 5.13
CA ALA A 554 -1.85 4.16 6.09
C ALA A 554 -3.38 4.10 6.23
N VAL A 555 -4.07 5.25 6.21
CA VAL A 555 -5.55 5.29 6.26
C VAL A 555 -6.19 4.84 4.95
N ARG A 556 -5.48 5.03 3.82
CA ARG A 556 -5.96 4.65 2.49
C ARG A 556 -5.88 3.14 2.23
N HIS A 557 -4.85 2.51 2.77
CA HIS A 557 -4.60 1.07 2.66
C HIS A 557 -5.56 0.28 3.54
#